data_AF-A0A3P3WAB2-F1
#
_entry.id   AF-A0A3P3WAB2-F1
#
_cell.length_a   1.000
_cell.length_b   1.000
_cell.length_c   1.000
_cell.angle_alpha   90.00
_cell.angle_beta   90.00
_cell.angle_gamma   90.00
#
_symmetry.space_group_name_H-M   'P 1'
#
loop_
_entity.id
_entity.type
_entity.pdbx_description
1 polymer ?
#
loop_
_entity_poly.entity_id
_entity_poly.type
_entity_poly.pdbx_seq_one_letter_code
_entity_poly.pdbx_strand_id
1 'polypeptide(L)'
;MKSIMFKIVFLFCFCIQINAQTEIDIWSGTYALSYQPEGSEILIPMDTIMISPSRTLTEDEVAARFESDLKRWAIRSFMEFDNENFIKARRFLFDEENDEYAEFGWSELHKKDKINCLDAGHFFMCQSEQKDEIQIGDESFNSETGIFGIRLHFGLFHLKKLTLLNLKSS
;
A
#
# COMPACT_ATOMS: atom_id res chain seq x y z
N MET A 1 11.19 -59.30 -33.99
CA MET A 1 9.85 -58.69 -33.82
C MET A 1 9.45 -58.78 -32.35
N LYS A 2 8.88 -57.68 -31.83
CA LYS A 2 8.16 -57.50 -30.55
C LYS A 2 8.99 -57.26 -29.29
N SER A 3 9.30 -55.97 -29.15
CA SER A 3 9.49 -55.19 -27.92
C SER A 3 8.39 -55.45 -26.89
N ILE A 4 8.75 -55.64 -25.61
CA ILE A 4 7.81 -55.60 -24.48
C ILE A 4 8.46 -54.87 -23.28
N MET A 5 8.17 -53.56 -23.26
CA MET A 5 7.54 -52.83 -22.15
C MET A 5 8.34 -52.63 -20.85
N PHE A 6 9.05 -51.50 -20.85
CA PHE A 6 9.60 -50.81 -19.68
C PHE A 6 8.45 -50.09 -18.94
N LYS A 7 8.02 -50.59 -17.77
CA LYS A 7 7.02 -49.92 -16.92
C LYS A 7 7.73 -48.98 -15.95
N ILE A 8 7.84 -47.70 -16.31
CA ILE A 8 8.24 -46.63 -15.39
C ILE A 8 6.99 -46.16 -14.66
N VAL A 9 6.90 -46.49 -13.37
CA VAL A 9 5.91 -45.93 -12.45
C VAL A 9 6.44 -44.54 -12.04
N PHE A 10 6.06 -43.51 -12.79
CA PHE A 10 6.30 -42.12 -12.40
C PHE A 10 5.20 -41.72 -11.41
N LEU A 11 5.47 -41.91 -10.12
CA LEU A 11 4.66 -41.38 -9.03
C LEU A 11 4.98 -39.87 -8.93
N PHE A 12 4.32 -39.06 -9.75
CA PHE A 12 4.40 -37.60 -9.67
C PHE A 12 3.59 -37.14 -8.46
N CYS A 13 4.24 -37.10 -7.29
CA CYS A 13 3.70 -36.41 -6.12
C CYS A 13 3.83 -34.90 -6.40
N PHE A 14 2.82 -34.31 -7.04
CA PHE A 14 2.67 -32.86 -7.12
C PHE A 14 2.36 -32.36 -5.71
N CYS A 15 3.39 -32.00 -4.95
CA CYS A 15 3.23 -31.14 -3.79
C CYS A 15 2.81 -29.76 -4.31
N ILE A 16 1.50 -29.52 -4.38
CA ILE A 16 0.95 -28.18 -4.55
C ILE A 16 1.28 -27.44 -3.26
N GLN A 17 2.39 -26.70 -3.26
CA GLN A 17 2.65 -25.72 -2.21
C GLN A 17 1.68 -24.56 -2.45
N ILE A 18 0.52 -24.62 -1.77
CA ILE A 18 -0.33 -23.44 -1.59
C ILE A 18 0.49 -22.50 -0.71
N ASN A 19 1.21 -21.58 -1.34
CA ASN A 19 1.84 -20.47 -0.65
C ASN A 19 0.71 -19.49 -0.33
N ALA A 20 0.03 -19.69 0.80
CA ALA A 20 -0.77 -18.64 1.40
C ALA A 20 0.21 -17.56 1.83
N GLN A 21 0.48 -16.64 0.91
CA GLN A 21 1.40 -15.52 1.10
C GLN A 21 0.75 -14.61 2.14
N THR A 22 1.03 -14.85 3.42
CA THR A 22 0.69 -13.93 4.50
C THR A 22 1.48 -12.66 4.26
N GLU A 23 0.89 -11.76 3.49
CA GLU A 23 1.43 -10.45 3.17
C GLU A 23 1.67 -9.71 4.48
N ILE A 24 2.94 -9.36 4.71
CA ILE A 24 3.42 -8.69 5.91
C ILE A 24 2.77 -7.30 5.96
N ASP A 25 2.27 -6.90 7.12
CA ASP A 25 1.74 -5.55 7.32
C ASP A 25 2.88 -4.52 7.30
N ILE A 26 3.05 -3.87 6.15
CA ILE A 26 4.05 -2.83 5.92
C ILE A 26 3.59 -1.44 6.38
N TRP A 27 2.28 -1.27 6.58
CA TRP A 27 1.63 0.02 6.78
C TRP A 27 1.56 0.45 8.24
N SER A 28 1.45 -0.48 9.17
CA SER A 28 1.25 -0.09 10.57
C SER A 28 2.43 0.67 11.16
N GLY A 29 2.15 1.76 11.85
CA GLY A 29 3.14 2.63 12.50
C GLY A 29 2.69 4.08 12.61
N THR A 30 3.57 4.91 13.15
CA THR A 30 3.37 6.37 13.24
C THR A 30 4.18 7.04 12.14
N TYR A 31 3.61 8.06 11.51
CA TYR A 31 4.19 8.75 10.37
C TYR A 31 4.12 10.26 10.58
N ALA A 32 5.23 10.95 10.33
CA ALA A 32 5.21 12.39 10.15
C ALA A 32 4.73 12.71 8.74
N LEU A 33 3.74 13.60 8.63
CA LEU A 33 3.20 14.11 7.38
C LEU A 33 3.76 15.51 7.14
N SER A 34 4.26 15.76 5.92
CA SER A 34 4.74 17.08 5.52
C SER A 34 4.41 17.38 4.07
N TYR A 35 4.30 18.65 3.71
CA TYR A 35 4.16 19.09 2.33
C TYR A 35 5.39 19.86 1.89
N GLN A 36 5.67 19.81 0.59
CA GLN A 36 6.74 20.57 -0.03
C GLN A 36 6.10 21.62 -0.96
N PRO A 37 6.21 22.92 -0.67
CA PRO A 37 5.79 23.95 -1.61
C PRO A 37 6.58 23.86 -2.92
N GLU A 38 5.93 24.18 -4.03
CA GLU A 38 6.60 24.27 -5.33
C GLU A 38 7.78 25.25 -5.27
N GLY A 39 8.94 24.83 -5.78
CA GLY A 39 10.18 25.63 -5.78
C GLY A 39 10.87 25.76 -4.41
N SER A 40 10.42 25.04 -3.38
CA SER A 40 11.03 25.01 -2.06
C SER A 40 11.75 23.69 -1.79
N GLU A 41 12.92 23.75 -1.15
CA GLU A 41 13.60 22.57 -0.60
C GLU A 41 13.13 22.23 0.84
N ILE A 42 12.31 23.09 1.44
CA ILE A 42 11.86 22.95 2.82
C ILE A 42 10.55 22.16 2.87
N LEU A 43 10.55 21.07 3.63
CA LEU A 43 9.35 20.35 4.05
C LEU A 43 8.68 21.07 5.22
N ILE A 44 7.39 21.34 5.08
CA ILE A 44 6.59 21.97 6.11
C ILE A 44 5.78 20.89 6.84
N PRO A 45 5.99 20.70 8.16
CA PRO A 45 5.24 19.72 8.95
C PRO A 45 3.75 20.04 8.94
N MET A 46 2.91 19.02 8.73
CA MET A 46 1.46 19.17 8.64
C MET A 46 0.70 18.41 9.72
N ASP A 47 1.13 17.19 10.04
CA ASP A 47 0.45 16.33 11.01
C ASP A 47 1.37 15.18 11.43
N THR A 48 0.97 14.44 12.46
CA THR A 48 1.43 13.09 12.73
C THR A 48 0.24 12.14 12.61
N ILE A 49 0.36 11.11 11.78
CA ILE A 49 -0.69 10.11 11.63
C ILE A 49 -0.24 8.76 12.17
N MET A 50 -1.18 7.99 12.74
CA MET A 50 -0.96 6.60 13.11
C MET A 50 -1.82 5.71 12.25
N ILE A 51 -1.19 4.70 11.67
CA ILE A 51 -1.83 3.63 10.92
C ILE A 51 -1.77 2.37 11.77
N SER A 52 -2.91 1.71 11.92
CA SER A 52 -3.04 0.45 12.64
C SER A 52 -3.93 -0.50 11.87
N PRO A 53 -3.73 -1.82 12.00
CA PRO A 53 -4.64 -2.77 11.38
C PRO A 53 -6.02 -2.64 12.05
N SER A 54 -7.07 -2.75 11.26
CA SER A 54 -8.46 -2.81 11.73
C SER A 54 -8.95 -4.26 11.64
N ARG A 55 -10.21 -4.48 12.02
CA ARG A 55 -10.81 -5.81 11.84
C ARG A 55 -10.84 -6.16 10.35
N THR A 56 -10.45 -7.38 10.02
CA THR A 56 -10.74 -7.96 8.72
C THR A 56 -12.26 -8.05 8.57
N LEU A 57 -12.77 -7.65 7.40
CA LEU A 57 -14.19 -7.74 7.09
C LEU A 57 -14.55 -9.14 6.59
N THR A 58 -15.84 -9.42 6.50
CA THR A 58 -16.38 -10.57 5.76
C THR A 58 -16.95 -10.12 4.41
N GLU A 59 -17.14 -11.05 3.49
CA GLU A 59 -17.64 -10.76 2.13
C GLU A 59 -19.00 -10.05 2.14
N ASP A 60 -19.89 -10.42 3.08
CA ASP A 60 -21.22 -9.81 3.25
C ASP A 60 -21.19 -8.38 3.79
N GLU A 61 -20.02 -7.88 4.23
CA GLU A 61 -19.84 -6.54 4.76
C GLU A 61 -19.28 -5.55 3.72
N VAL A 62 -18.96 -6.02 2.51
CA VAL A 62 -18.33 -5.22 1.46
C VAL A 62 -19.09 -5.35 0.15
N ALA A 63 -18.88 -4.40 -0.76
CA ALA A 63 -19.36 -4.56 -2.14
C ALA A 63 -18.56 -5.67 -2.85
N ALA A 64 -19.18 -6.38 -3.78
CA ALA A 64 -18.60 -7.53 -4.48
C ALA A 64 -17.18 -7.28 -5.02
N ARG A 65 -16.92 -6.09 -5.56
CA ARG A 65 -15.58 -5.71 -6.06
C ARG A 65 -14.47 -5.78 -5.00
N PHE A 66 -14.80 -5.66 -3.72
CA PHE A 66 -13.83 -5.68 -2.61
C PHE A 66 -13.72 -7.04 -1.91
N GLU A 67 -14.43 -8.07 -2.37
CA GLU A 67 -14.38 -9.40 -1.75
C GLU A 67 -13.00 -10.05 -1.86
N SER A 68 -12.23 -9.70 -2.90
CA SER A 68 -10.85 -10.17 -3.11
C SER A 68 -9.86 -9.66 -2.06
N ASP A 69 -10.18 -8.56 -1.36
CA ASP A 69 -9.37 -8.05 -0.26
C ASP A 69 -10.21 -7.50 0.89
N LEU A 70 -10.22 -8.24 2.00
CA LEU A 70 -10.99 -7.92 3.20
C LEU A 70 -10.15 -7.28 4.32
N LYS A 71 -8.82 -7.12 4.14
CA LYS A 71 -7.97 -6.49 5.15
C LYS A 71 -8.20 -4.99 5.20
N ARG A 72 -8.25 -4.43 6.41
CA ARG A 72 -8.51 -3.01 6.62
C ARG A 72 -7.49 -2.42 7.59
N TRP A 73 -7.26 -1.12 7.44
CA TRP A 73 -6.48 -0.30 8.34
C TRP A 73 -7.33 0.87 8.84
N ALA A 74 -6.91 1.44 9.95
CA ALA A 74 -7.44 2.67 10.50
C ALA A 74 -6.31 3.69 10.55
N ILE A 75 -6.58 4.90 10.04
CA ILE A 75 -5.68 6.04 10.06
C ILE A 75 -6.24 7.07 11.04
N ARG A 76 -5.39 7.54 11.95
CA ARG A 76 -5.73 8.56 12.95
C ARG A 76 -4.77 9.74 12.83
N SER A 77 -5.32 10.95 12.76
CA SER A 77 -4.59 12.21 12.91
C SER A 77 -4.31 12.52 14.39
N PHE A 78 -3.17 13.14 14.69
CA PHE A 78 -2.85 13.64 16.03
C PHE A 78 -3.21 15.13 16.20
N MET A 79 -3.42 15.85 15.10
CA MET A 79 -3.86 17.24 15.12
C MET A 79 -5.38 17.40 15.18
N GLU A 80 -6.15 16.42 14.71
CA GLU A 80 -7.59 16.39 14.93
C GLU A 80 -7.88 15.99 16.39
N PHE A 81 -8.47 16.91 17.16
CA PHE A 81 -8.79 16.71 18.59
C PHE A 81 -9.88 15.66 18.83
N ASP A 82 -10.54 15.17 17.78
CA ASP A 82 -11.52 14.11 17.87
C ASP A 82 -10.84 12.73 17.75
N ASN A 83 -10.42 12.23 18.91
CA ASN A 83 -9.71 10.96 19.04
C ASN A 83 -10.51 9.73 18.60
N GLU A 84 -11.79 9.87 18.27
CA GLU A 84 -12.68 8.80 17.83
C GLU A 84 -12.84 8.72 16.30
N ASN A 85 -12.41 9.74 15.55
CA ASN A 85 -12.51 9.74 14.10
C ASN A 85 -11.31 9.03 13.47
N PHE A 86 -11.48 7.75 13.18
CA PHE A 86 -10.56 6.98 12.36
C PHE A 86 -11.02 6.97 10.90
N ILE A 87 -10.12 7.31 10.00
CA ILE A 87 -10.34 7.10 8.57
C ILE A 87 -10.07 5.62 8.27
N LYS A 88 -11.05 4.94 7.70
CA LYS A 88 -10.89 3.54 7.27
C LYS A 88 -10.10 3.51 5.97
N ALA A 89 -9.13 2.62 5.90
CA ALA A 89 -8.34 2.39 4.70
C ALA A 89 -8.35 0.91 4.28
N ARG A 90 -8.18 0.69 2.98
CA ARG A 90 -8.04 -0.62 2.32
C ARG A 90 -6.88 -0.55 1.33
N ARG A 91 -6.39 -1.67 0.80
CA ARG A 91 -5.48 -1.59 -0.35
C ARG A 91 -6.23 -1.22 -1.61
N PHE A 92 -5.48 -0.67 -2.55
CA PHE A 92 -5.90 -0.63 -3.94
C PHE A 92 -6.09 -2.06 -4.46
N LEU A 93 -7.14 -2.24 -5.27
CA LEU A 93 -7.43 -3.48 -5.95
C LEU A 93 -6.67 -3.55 -7.27
N PHE A 94 -6.22 -4.77 -7.57
CA PHE A 94 -5.59 -5.11 -8.82
C PHE A 94 -6.01 -6.51 -9.26
N ASP A 95 -6.97 -6.58 -10.17
CA ASP A 95 -7.42 -7.80 -10.84
C ASP A 95 -7.88 -7.49 -12.28
N GLU A 96 -8.37 -8.51 -13.01
CA GLU A 96 -8.79 -8.36 -14.42
C GLU A 96 -9.94 -7.36 -14.61
N GLU A 97 -10.76 -7.15 -13.57
CA GLU A 97 -11.94 -6.28 -13.60
C GLU A 97 -11.69 -4.92 -12.92
N ASN A 98 -10.74 -4.87 -11.98
CA ASN A 98 -10.44 -3.72 -11.14
C ASN A 98 -8.93 -3.45 -11.11
N ASP A 99 -8.47 -2.50 -11.92
CA ASP A 99 -7.10 -1.97 -11.87
C ASP A 99 -7.12 -0.52 -11.38
N GLU A 100 -7.09 -0.33 -10.07
CA GLU A 100 -7.09 1.00 -9.46
C GLU A 100 -5.74 1.72 -9.61
N TYR A 101 -4.68 1.00 -9.98
CA TYR A 101 -3.37 1.57 -10.28
C TYR A 101 -3.31 2.20 -11.67
N ALA A 102 -4.20 1.82 -12.59
CA ALA A 102 -4.25 2.34 -13.95
C ALA A 102 -4.47 3.86 -14.01
N GLU A 103 -5.24 4.42 -13.07
CA GLU A 103 -5.52 5.87 -13.00
C GLU A 103 -4.22 6.69 -12.86
N PHE A 104 -3.20 6.12 -12.22
CA PHE A 104 -1.90 6.75 -12.00
C PHE A 104 -0.81 6.25 -12.96
N GLY A 105 -1.16 5.35 -13.90
CA GLY A 105 -0.19 4.72 -14.80
C GLY A 105 0.72 3.71 -14.10
N TRP A 106 0.28 3.14 -12.99
CA TRP A 106 1.12 2.34 -12.09
C TRP A 106 0.91 0.83 -12.17
N SER A 107 0.01 0.35 -13.03
CA SER A 107 -0.31 -1.08 -13.18
C SER A 107 0.94 -1.96 -13.35
N GLU A 108 1.88 -1.53 -14.21
CA GLU A 108 3.13 -2.27 -14.46
C GLU A 108 4.14 -2.18 -13.30
N LEU A 109 4.08 -1.14 -12.48
CA LEU A 109 4.87 -1.05 -11.26
C LEU A 109 4.31 -2.00 -10.19
N HIS A 110 2.98 -2.04 -10.04
CA HIS A 110 2.33 -2.89 -9.06
C HIS A 110 2.54 -4.38 -9.38
N LYS A 111 2.38 -4.79 -10.65
CA LYS A 111 2.70 -6.16 -11.12
C LYS A 111 4.13 -6.61 -10.82
N LYS A 112 5.04 -5.68 -10.58
CA LYS A 112 6.46 -5.92 -10.26
C LYS A 112 6.77 -5.71 -8.78
N ASP A 113 5.74 -5.62 -7.93
CA ASP A 113 5.83 -5.33 -6.50
C ASP A 113 6.54 -4.00 -6.16
N LYS A 114 6.59 -3.06 -7.12
CA LYS A 114 7.30 -1.78 -6.98
C LYS A 114 6.48 -0.66 -6.38
N ILE A 115 5.16 -0.84 -6.32
CA ILE A 115 4.27 0.12 -5.70
C ILE A 115 3.06 -0.59 -5.09
N ASN A 116 2.70 -0.17 -3.89
CA ASN A 116 1.51 -0.62 -3.18
C ASN A 116 0.83 0.61 -2.59
N CYS A 117 -0.50 0.66 -2.63
CA CYS A 117 -1.26 1.80 -2.13
C CYS A 117 -2.39 1.40 -1.19
N LEU A 118 -2.68 2.26 -0.21
CA LEU A 118 -3.90 2.28 0.57
C LEU A 118 -4.85 3.38 0.07
N ASP A 119 -6.11 3.03 -0.08
CA ASP A 119 -7.23 3.94 -0.28
C ASP A 119 -7.91 4.27 1.06
N ALA A 120 -7.90 5.54 1.44
CA ALA A 120 -8.61 6.10 2.60
C ALA A 120 -9.68 7.14 2.19
N GLY A 121 -10.27 6.98 1.01
CA GLY A 121 -11.31 7.84 0.44
C GLY A 121 -10.75 9.05 -0.30
N HIS A 122 -10.45 10.13 0.43
CA HIS A 122 -9.89 11.36 -0.16
C HIS A 122 -8.37 11.49 0.03
N PHE A 123 -7.77 10.48 0.65
CA PHE A 123 -6.34 10.39 0.91
C PHE A 123 -5.87 8.99 0.53
N PHE A 124 -4.88 8.93 -0.36
CA PHE A 124 -4.21 7.71 -0.75
C PHE A 124 -2.82 7.70 -0.14
N MET A 125 -2.35 6.52 0.25
CA MET A 125 -1.01 6.34 0.80
C MET A 125 -0.28 5.29 0.01
N CYS A 126 0.85 5.63 -0.57
CA CYS A 126 1.58 4.72 -1.43
C CYS A 126 2.99 4.50 -0.92
N GLN A 127 3.47 3.28 -1.09
CA GLN A 127 4.84 2.86 -0.86
C GLN A 127 5.42 2.43 -2.20
N SER A 128 6.52 3.05 -2.62
CA SER A 128 7.31 2.64 -3.76
C SER A 128 8.64 2.02 -3.32
N GLU A 129 9.15 1.07 -4.10
CA GLU A 129 10.50 0.53 -3.96
C GLU A 129 11.56 1.59 -4.33
N GLN A 130 11.26 2.47 -5.28
CA GLN A 130 12.18 3.50 -5.73
C GLN A 130 12.12 4.68 -4.75
N LYS A 131 13.26 4.91 -4.07
CA LYS A 131 13.45 6.06 -3.17
C LYS A 131 13.74 7.37 -3.92
N ASP A 132 13.62 7.35 -5.24
CA ASP A 132 13.92 8.47 -6.12
C ASP A 132 12.90 8.49 -7.27
N GLU A 133 12.39 9.68 -7.57
CA GLU A 133 11.44 10.07 -8.63
C GLU A 133 10.31 9.08 -8.97
N ILE A 134 9.12 9.34 -8.43
CA ILE A 134 7.86 8.66 -8.74
C ILE A 134 7.09 9.53 -9.73
N GLN A 135 6.68 8.95 -10.86
CA GLN A 135 5.87 9.64 -11.85
C GLN A 135 4.38 9.52 -11.50
N ILE A 136 3.66 10.64 -11.53
CA ILE A 136 2.24 10.76 -11.22
C ILE A 136 1.59 11.62 -12.32
N GLY A 137 1.02 10.96 -13.32
CA GLY A 137 0.59 11.66 -14.54
C GLY A 137 1.78 12.34 -15.23
N ASP A 138 1.72 13.67 -15.34
CA ASP A 138 2.79 14.49 -15.93
C ASP A 138 3.74 15.09 -14.88
N GLU A 139 3.53 14.80 -13.59
CA GLU A 139 4.33 15.32 -12.47
C GLU A 139 5.32 14.27 -11.96
N SER A 140 6.50 14.73 -11.55
CA SER A 140 7.49 13.89 -10.89
C SER A 140 7.65 14.27 -9.42
N PHE A 141 7.74 13.26 -8.57
CA PHE A 141 7.76 13.41 -7.12
C PHE A 141 8.93 12.65 -6.50
N ASN A 142 9.79 13.35 -5.78
CA ASN A 142 10.90 12.73 -5.06
C ASN A 142 10.46 12.35 -3.65
N SER A 143 10.34 11.05 -3.36
CA SER A 143 10.05 10.55 -2.01
C SER A 143 11.31 10.04 -1.33
N GLU A 144 11.85 10.78 -0.35
CA GLU A 144 13.06 10.37 0.38
C GLU A 144 12.95 8.98 1.05
N THR A 145 11.72 8.61 1.44
CA THR A 145 11.43 7.41 2.21
C THR A 145 10.86 6.28 1.34
N GLY A 146 10.45 6.59 0.11
CA GLY A 146 9.60 5.73 -0.71
C GLY A 146 8.16 5.64 -0.19
N ILE A 147 7.75 6.46 0.78
CA ILE A 147 6.36 6.50 1.29
C ILE A 147 5.82 7.92 1.12
N PHE A 148 4.64 8.03 0.52
CA PHE A 148 4.03 9.30 0.19
C PHE A 148 2.51 9.20 0.20
N GLY A 149 1.88 10.37 0.25
CA GLY A 149 0.44 10.52 0.34
C GLY A 149 -0.06 11.38 -0.81
N ILE A 150 -1.23 11.05 -1.33
CA ILE A 150 -1.93 11.84 -2.33
C ILE A 150 -3.24 12.25 -1.70
N ARG A 151 -3.48 13.56 -1.56
CA ARG A 151 -4.79 14.05 -1.16
C ARG A 151 -5.46 14.68 -2.37
N LEU A 152 -6.65 14.21 -2.71
CA LEU A 152 -7.42 14.75 -3.82
C LEU A 152 -7.56 16.28 -3.66
N HIS A 153 -7.25 17.03 -4.71
CA HIS A 153 -7.23 18.49 -4.79
C HIS A 153 -6.14 19.23 -3.98
N PHE A 154 -5.38 18.55 -3.13
CA PHE A 154 -4.31 19.17 -2.33
C PHE A 154 -2.91 18.68 -2.69
N GLY A 155 -2.80 17.69 -3.59
CA GLY A 155 -1.54 17.22 -4.14
C GLY A 155 -0.82 16.23 -3.24
N LEU A 156 0.52 16.29 -3.29
CA LEU A 156 1.41 15.27 -2.75
C LEU A 156 1.98 15.65 -1.39
N PHE A 157 2.10 14.62 -0.55
CA PHE A 157 2.61 14.72 0.81
C PHE A 157 3.72 13.71 1.02
N HIS A 158 4.74 14.14 1.73
CA HIS A 158 5.82 13.28 2.20
C HIS A 158 5.37 12.59 3.48
N LEU A 159 5.59 11.27 3.54
CA LEU A 159 5.38 10.49 4.76
C LEU A 159 6.67 9.85 5.23
N LYS A 160 6.97 10.06 6.51
CA LYS A 160 8.14 9.46 7.15
C LYS A 160 7.72 8.64 8.35
N LYS A 161 7.91 7.32 8.24
CA LYS A 161 7.68 6.39 9.35
C LYS A 161 8.61 6.73 10.52
N LEU A 162 8.04 7.02 11.68
CA LEU A 162 8.76 7.31 12.91
C LEU A 162 9.15 5.98 13.57
N THR A 163 10.44 5.81 13.85
CA THR A 163 10.95 4.68 14.63
C THR A 163 11.21 5.13 16.06
N LEU A 164 11.28 4.20 17.02
CA LEU A 164 11.54 4.48 18.44
C LEU A 164 12.80 5.32 18.71
N LEU A 165 13.76 5.34 17.78
CA LEU A 165 14.96 6.18 17.86
C LEU A 165 14.66 7.67 17.60
N ASN A 166 13.67 7.96 16.75
CA ASN A 166 13.31 9.33 16.35
C ASN A 166 12.44 10.05 17.41
N LEU A 167 11.90 9.33 18.39
CA LEU A 167 11.02 9.86 19.44
C LEU A 167 11.79 10.38 20.68
N LYS A 168 13.10 10.16 20.76
CA LYS A 168 13.95 10.62 21.88
C LYS A 168 14.66 11.95 21.64
N SER A 169 14.54 12.51 20.44
CA SER A 169 15.29 13.71 20.01
C SER A 169 14.44 14.99 19.92
N SER A 170 13.21 14.96 20.43
CA SER A 170 12.27 16.10 20.47
C SER A 170 11.94 16.46 21.91
#